data_AF-A0A8C1S286-F1
#
_entry.id   AF-A0A8C1S286-F1
#
_cell.length_a   1.000
_cell.length_b   1.000
_cell.length_c   1.000
_cell.angle_alpha   90.00
_cell.angle_beta   90.00
_cell.angle_gamma   90.00
#
_symmetry.space_group_name_H-M   'P 1'
#
loop_
_entity.id
_entity.type
_entity.pdbx_description
1 polymer ?
#
loop_
_entity_poly.entity_id
_entity_poly.type
_entity_poly.pdbx_seq_one_letter_code
_entity_poly.pdbx_strand_id
1 'polypeptide(L)'
;MDTRASLSILLLLFGVSQACFSSLGRTGGKQVVSFSRQGCVYNGIVQHELNHALGFYHEQTRSDRDQYVKINWENISPDMAYNFQKQNTNNQNTPYDYGSIMHYERTAFSIQPGLETITPIPDRRVEIGQRQGMSNTDILRINKLYGC
;
A
#
# COMPACT_ATOMS: atom_id res chain seq x y z
N MET A 1 -9.57 10.00 -32.75
CA MET A 1 -8.62 9.14 -32.00
C MET A 1 -9.45 8.13 -31.25
N ASP A 2 -9.24 6.86 -31.57
CA ASP A 2 -10.11 5.72 -31.26
C ASP A 2 -10.21 5.45 -29.75
N THR A 3 -11.36 5.76 -29.15
CA THR A 3 -11.70 5.48 -27.75
C THR A 3 -12.38 4.13 -27.63
N ARG A 4 -11.67 3.04 -27.98
CA ARG A 4 -12.01 1.75 -27.37
C ARG A 4 -11.70 1.86 -25.89
N ALA A 5 -12.73 2.16 -25.09
CA ALA A 5 -12.71 1.91 -23.66
C ALA A 5 -12.39 0.42 -23.47
N SER A 6 -11.10 0.10 -23.29
CA SER A 6 -10.67 -1.25 -22.96
C SER A 6 -11.41 -1.65 -21.69
N LEU A 7 -12.36 -2.57 -21.81
CA LEU A 7 -13.07 -3.14 -20.67
C LEU A 7 -12.01 -3.63 -19.70
N SER A 8 -11.98 -3.02 -18.52
CA SER A 8 -11.12 -3.44 -17.44
C SER A 8 -11.99 -4.28 -16.52
N ILE A 9 -11.71 -5.57 -16.47
CA ILE A 9 -12.47 -6.51 -15.66
C ILE A 9 -11.62 -6.83 -14.44
N LEU A 10 -12.07 -6.36 -13.28
CA LEU A 10 -11.48 -6.69 -12.00
C LEU A 10 -12.00 -8.05 -11.54
N LEU A 11 -11.13 -9.06 -11.46
CA LEU A 11 -11.47 -10.33 -10.84
C LEU A 11 -10.98 -10.36 -9.40
N LEU A 12 -11.93 -10.42 -8.49
CA LEU A 12 -11.68 -10.70 -7.08
C LEU A 12 -11.64 -12.22 -6.90
N LEU A 13 -10.48 -12.76 -6.56
CA LEU A 13 -10.28 -14.19 -6.35
C LEU A 13 -10.03 -14.50 -4.88
N PHE A 14 -10.85 -15.37 -4.29
CA PHE A 14 -10.77 -15.76 -2.89
C PHE A 14 -10.21 -17.18 -2.74
N GLY A 15 -9.10 -17.34 -2.02
CA GLY A 15 -8.50 -18.64 -1.70
C GLY A 15 -7.72 -19.29 -2.86
N VAL A 16 -7.32 -18.52 -3.86
CA VAL A 16 -6.45 -18.99 -4.96
C VAL A 16 -4.95 -18.85 -4.67
N SER A 17 -4.59 -18.03 -3.67
CA SER A 17 -3.24 -17.78 -3.18
C SER A 17 -3.25 -17.74 -1.65
N GLN A 18 -2.08 -17.95 -1.04
CA GLN A 18 -1.86 -17.74 0.40
C GLN A 18 -1.55 -16.28 0.75
N ALA A 19 -1.39 -15.40 -0.24
CA ALA A 19 -1.09 -13.97 -0.07
C ALA A 19 -2.28 -13.06 -0.42
N CYS A 20 -2.23 -11.82 0.09
CA CYS A 20 -3.10 -10.73 -0.33
C CYS A 20 -2.32 -9.86 -1.30
N PHE A 21 -2.83 -9.62 -2.52
CA PHE A 21 -2.15 -8.76 -3.47
C PHE A 21 -3.08 -8.23 -4.55
N SER A 22 -2.65 -7.14 -5.17
CA SER A 22 -3.29 -6.50 -6.31
C SER A 22 -2.24 -5.90 -7.25
N SER A 23 -2.60 -5.72 -8.51
CA SER A 23 -1.82 -4.88 -9.42
C SER A 23 -2.04 -3.40 -9.11
N LEU A 24 -1.05 -2.58 -9.43
CA LEU A 24 -1.19 -1.13 -9.28
C LEU A 24 -1.98 -0.53 -10.46
N GLY A 25 -3.13 0.06 -10.15
CA GLY A 25 -3.95 0.78 -11.11
C GLY A 25 -4.58 -0.15 -12.16
N ARG A 26 -5.05 0.47 -13.23
CA ARG A 26 -5.68 -0.21 -14.37
C ARG A 26 -4.61 -0.72 -15.32
N THR A 27 -4.48 -2.04 -15.44
CA THR A 27 -3.48 -2.67 -16.33
C THR A 27 -3.99 -2.94 -17.74
N GLY A 28 -5.31 -2.80 -17.96
CA GLY A 28 -5.98 -3.16 -19.21
C GLY A 28 -6.36 -4.65 -19.25
N GLY A 29 -7.55 -4.96 -19.77
CA GLY A 29 -8.08 -6.31 -19.80
C GLY A 29 -8.43 -6.86 -18.42
N LYS A 30 -8.17 -8.16 -18.20
CA LYS A 30 -8.42 -8.86 -16.93
C LYS A 30 -7.28 -8.59 -15.95
N GLN A 31 -7.60 -8.13 -14.75
CA GLN A 31 -6.66 -7.98 -13.64
C GLN A 31 -7.17 -8.68 -12.39
N VAL A 32 -6.26 -9.25 -11.59
CA VAL A 32 -6.59 -10.05 -10.41
C VAL A 32 -6.31 -9.26 -9.14
N VAL A 33 -7.25 -9.33 -8.21
CA VAL A 33 -7.02 -9.03 -6.79
C VAL A 33 -7.20 -10.33 -6.02
N SER A 34 -6.18 -10.74 -5.28
CA SER A 34 -6.18 -12.00 -4.55
C SER A 34 -6.38 -11.77 -3.07
N PHE A 35 -7.30 -12.55 -2.49
CA PHE A 35 -7.51 -12.61 -1.05
C PHE A 35 -7.41 -14.06 -0.59
N SER A 36 -6.35 -14.40 0.14
CA SER A 36 -6.35 -15.66 0.90
C SER A 36 -7.54 -15.71 1.86
N ARG A 37 -8.26 -16.83 1.89
CA ARG A 37 -9.38 -17.03 2.83
C ARG A 37 -8.93 -16.88 4.28
N GLN A 38 -7.69 -17.29 4.56
CA GLN A 38 -7.04 -17.09 5.85
C GLN A 38 -6.11 -15.89 5.74
N GLY A 39 -6.29 -14.88 6.60
CA GLY A 39 -5.37 -13.75 6.69
C GLY A 39 -5.72 -12.52 5.84
N CYS A 40 -6.52 -12.63 4.77
CA CYS A 40 -6.81 -11.47 3.90
C CYS A 40 -8.25 -10.96 3.92
N VAL A 41 -9.23 -11.77 4.33
CA VAL A 41 -10.66 -11.39 4.30
C VAL A 41 -11.03 -10.56 5.54
N TYR A 42 -10.30 -9.46 5.73
CA TYR A 42 -10.54 -8.46 6.76
C TYR A 42 -10.83 -7.12 6.08
N ASN A 43 -11.74 -6.34 6.66
CA ASN A 43 -12.26 -5.12 6.05
C ASN A 43 -11.15 -4.16 5.57
N GLY A 44 -10.13 -3.89 6.39
CA GLY A 44 -9.03 -3.01 5.99
C GLY A 44 -8.05 -3.64 4.99
N ILE A 45 -7.83 -4.96 5.01
CA ILE A 45 -6.97 -5.60 4.00
C ILE A 45 -7.65 -5.58 2.63
N VAL A 46 -8.96 -5.83 2.57
CA VAL A 46 -9.73 -5.70 1.33
C VAL A 46 -9.63 -4.27 0.78
N GLN A 47 -9.79 -3.26 1.63
CA GLN A 47 -9.59 -1.86 1.23
C GLN A 47 -8.17 -1.57 0.74
N HIS A 48 -7.13 -2.10 1.41
CA HIS A 48 -5.73 -1.95 1.00
C HIS A 48 -5.48 -2.47 -0.42
N GLU A 49 -5.92 -3.69 -0.73
CA GLU A 49 -5.71 -4.28 -2.05
C GLU A 49 -6.54 -3.61 -3.15
N LEU A 50 -7.74 -3.13 -2.81
CA LEU A 50 -8.53 -2.33 -3.73
C LEU A 50 -7.90 -0.95 -3.97
N ASN A 51 -7.27 -0.33 -2.98
CA ASN A 51 -6.53 0.92 -3.18
C ASN A 51 -5.31 0.74 -4.10
N HIS A 52 -4.62 -0.40 -4.03
CA HIS A 52 -3.62 -0.75 -5.05
C HIS A 52 -4.24 -0.79 -6.45
N ALA A 53 -5.40 -1.44 -6.60
CA ALA A 53 -6.10 -1.51 -7.90
C ALA A 53 -6.56 -0.13 -8.40
N LEU A 54 -6.79 0.83 -7.50
CA LEU A 54 -7.06 2.24 -7.81
C LEU A 54 -5.80 3.06 -8.13
N GLY A 55 -4.61 2.48 -7.98
CA GLY A 55 -3.34 3.10 -8.37
C GLY A 55 -2.53 3.73 -7.25
N PHE A 56 -2.81 3.38 -5.99
CA PHE A 56 -2.07 3.91 -4.85
C PHE A 56 -0.94 2.99 -4.42
N TYR A 57 0.29 3.53 -4.42
CA TYR A 57 1.45 2.88 -3.82
C TYR A 57 1.38 2.87 -2.29
N HIS A 58 2.25 2.08 -1.67
CA HIS A 58 2.42 2.12 -0.22
C HIS A 58 2.95 3.46 0.28
N GLU A 59 2.46 3.92 1.43
CA GLU A 59 2.78 5.24 1.97
C GLU A 59 4.27 5.39 2.30
N GLN A 60 4.92 4.34 2.83
CA GLN A 60 6.37 4.35 3.12
C GLN A 60 7.27 4.39 1.87
N THR A 61 6.70 4.26 0.68
CA THR A 61 7.43 4.32 -0.59
C THR A 61 7.32 5.67 -1.28
N ARG A 62 6.60 6.64 -0.70
CA ARG A 62 6.51 7.99 -1.26
C ARG A 62 7.87 8.63 -1.50
N SER A 63 7.92 9.52 -2.49
CA SER A 63 9.10 10.30 -2.85
C SER A 63 9.67 11.15 -1.70
N ASP A 64 8.80 11.60 -0.78
CA ASP A 64 9.11 12.44 0.38
C ASP A 64 9.27 11.66 1.71
N ARG A 65 9.17 10.32 1.68
CA ARG A 65 9.08 9.50 2.91
C ARG A 65 10.24 9.66 3.88
N ASP A 66 11.44 9.99 3.40
CA ASP A 66 12.63 10.14 4.26
C ASP A 66 12.55 11.34 5.23
N GLN A 67 11.56 12.22 5.06
CA GLN A 67 11.25 13.30 6.01
C GLN A 67 10.42 12.81 7.21
N TYR A 68 9.82 11.61 7.11
CA TYR A 68 8.79 11.12 8.02
C TYR A 68 9.15 9.76 8.63
N VAL A 69 9.87 8.92 7.91
CA VAL A 69 10.31 7.61 8.38
C VAL A 69 11.77 7.35 8.03
N LYS A 70 12.46 6.64 8.92
CA LYS A 70 13.72 5.99 8.63
C LYS A 70 13.46 4.52 8.27
N ILE A 71 14.05 4.06 7.19
CA ILE A 71 14.11 2.64 6.85
C ILE A 71 15.40 2.05 7.46
N ASN A 72 15.26 1.02 8.29
CA ASN A 72 16.38 0.29 8.89
C ASN A 72 16.71 -0.90 7.98
N TRP A 73 17.44 -0.62 6.90
CA TRP A 73 17.76 -1.59 5.84
C TRP A 73 18.43 -2.85 6.34
N GLU A 74 19.24 -2.73 7.38
CA GLU A 74 19.93 -3.82 8.06
C GLU A 74 18.98 -4.83 8.72
N ASN A 75 17.75 -4.43 9.03
CA ASN A 75 16.74 -5.27 9.67
C ASN A 75 15.81 -5.94 8.66
N ILE A 76 15.92 -5.64 7.35
CA ILE A 76 15.02 -6.16 6.32
C ILE A 76 15.59 -7.46 5.74
N SER A 77 14.73 -8.46 5.53
CA SER A 77 15.12 -9.65 4.78
C SER A 77 15.64 -9.25 3.38
N PRO A 78 16.84 -9.67 2.95
CA PRO A 78 17.45 -9.20 1.70
C PRO A 78 16.55 -9.33 0.47
N ASP A 79 15.81 -10.44 0.36
CA ASP A 79 14.89 -10.72 -0.75
C ASP A 79 13.65 -9.81 -0.75
N MET A 80 13.40 -9.08 0.34
CA MET A 80 12.25 -8.19 0.51
C MET A 80 12.60 -6.71 0.50
N ALA A 81 13.88 -6.33 0.38
CA ALA A 81 14.33 -4.94 0.41
C ALA A 81 13.67 -4.08 -0.69
N TYR A 82 13.31 -4.67 -1.83
CA TYR A 82 12.64 -3.94 -2.91
C TYR A 82 11.30 -3.32 -2.49
N ASN A 83 10.60 -3.89 -1.50
CA ASN A 83 9.32 -3.38 -0.99
C ASN A 83 9.43 -2.02 -0.27
N PHE A 84 10.66 -1.59 0.05
CA PHE A 84 10.95 -0.34 0.76
C PHE A 84 11.59 0.70 -0.15
N GLN A 85 11.79 0.39 -1.43
CA GLN A 85 12.34 1.35 -2.38
C GLN A 85 11.34 2.48 -2.62
N LYS A 86 11.87 3.71 -2.72
CA LYS A 86 11.04 4.87 -3.07
C LYS A 86 10.50 4.71 -4.48
N GLN A 87 9.24 5.07 -4.66
CA GLN A 87 8.55 5.16 -5.93
C GLN A 87 8.49 6.62 -6.37
N ASN A 88 8.42 6.86 -7.67
CA ASN A 88 8.19 8.19 -8.21
C ASN A 88 6.70 8.54 -8.09
N THR A 89 6.28 8.97 -6.89
CA THR A 89 4.88 9.18 -6.55
C THR A 89 4.38 10.58 -6.89
N ASN A 90 3.17 10.67 -7.47
CA ASN A 90 2.37 11.89 -7.41
C ASN A 90 1.69 11.96 -6.04
N ASN A 91 2.18 12.84 -5.17
CA ASN A 91 1.67 12.99 -3.81
C ASN A 91 0.35 13.80 -3.74
N GLN A 92 -0.13 14.32 -4.87
CA GLN A 92 -1.42 15.03 -5.01
C GLN A 92 -1.60 16.20 -4.03
N ASN A 93 -0.48 16.84 -3.64
CA ASN A 93 -0.42 17.87 -2.59
C ASN A 93 -1.15 17.43 -1.31
N THR A 94 -0.94 16.18 -0.89
CA THR A 94 -1.40 15.65 0.40
C THR A 94 -0.20 15.38 1.30
N PRO A 95 -0.34 15.62 2.62
CA PRO A 95 0.73 15.32 3.56
C PRO A 95 1.02 13.81 3.58
N TYR A 96 2.16 13.45 4.17
CA TYR A 96 2.44 12.06 4.53
C TYR A 96 1.52 11.63 5.66
N ASP A 97 0.90 10.46 5.53
CA ASP A 97 -0.08 9.97 6.51
C ASP A 97 0.35 8.64 7.15
N TYR A 98 0.92 8.70 8.37
CA TYR A 98 1.27 7.51 9.15
C TYR A 98 0.09 6.56 9.38
N GLY A 99 -1.14 7.09 9.45
CA GLY A 99 -2.37 6.36 9.62
C GLY A 99 -2.98 5.84 8.32
N SER A 100 -2.34 6.08 7.17
CA SER A 100 -2.81 5.56 5.88
C SER A 100 -2.94 4.04 5.92
N ILE A 101 -4.01 3.53 5.34
CA ILE A 101 -4.19 2.08 5.17
C ILE A 101 -3.10 1.48 4.29
N MET A 102 -2.44 2.31 3.48
CA MET A 102 -1.35 1.93 2.59
C MET A 102 0.02 1.92 3.28
N HIS A 103 0.11 2.29 4.56
CA HIS A 103 1.38 2.26 5.30
C HIS A 103 1.68 0.85 5.83
N TYR A 104 2.93 0.42 5.73
CA TYR A 104 3.40 -0.81 6.39
C TYR A 104 3.52 -0.65 7.91
N GLU A 105 3.42 -1.76 8.62
CA GLU A 105 3.73 -1.82 10.04
C GLU A 105 5.25 -1.76 10.30
N ARG A 106 5.63 -1.52 11.55
CA ARG A 106 7.02 -1.32 11.97
C ARG A 106 7.96 -2.48 11.66
N THR A 107 7.46 -3.70 11.73
CA THR A 107 8.24 -4.94 11.65
C THR A 107 8.05 -5.65 10.31
N ALA A 108 7.42 -5.00 9.33
CA ALA A 108 7.15 -5.58 8.02
C ALA A 108 8.44 -6.15 7.41
N PHE A 109 8.40 -7.40 6.95
CA PHE A 109 9.53 -8.09 6.31
C PHE A 109 10.85 -8.10 7.09
N SER A 110 10.76 -8.02 8.42
CA SER A 110 11.93 -8.11 9.28
C SER A 110 12.66 -9.44 9.11
N ILE A 111 14.00 -9.40 9.12
CA ILE A 111 14.87 -10.59 9.10
C ILE A 111 14.77 -11.42 10.38
N GLN A 112 14.36 -10.80 11.49
CA GLN A 112 14.12 -11.48 12.77
C GLN A 112 12.88 -10.93 13.48
N PRO A 113 12.10 -11.75 14.20
CA PRO A 113 10.92 -11.27 14.93
C PRO A 113 11.24 -10.10 15.86
N GLY A 114 10.44 -9.04 15.77
CA GLY A 114 10.53 -7.87 16.66
C GLY A 114 11.51 -6.77 16.24
N LEU A 115 12.35 -6.95 15.21
CA LEU A 115 13.16 -5.84 14.69
C LEU A 115 12.32 -4.88 13.86
N GLU A 116 12.45 -3.58 14.14
CA GLU A 116 11.80 -2.54 13.35
C GLU A 116 12.53 -2.34 12.03
N THR A 117 11.81 -2.50 10.92
CA THR A 117 12.26 -2.14 9.57
C THR A 117 11.88 -0.71 9.20
N ILE A 118 10.83 -0.16 9.84
CA ILE A 118 10.39 1.23 9.68
C ILE A 118 10.31 1.91 11.05
N THR A 119 10.98 3.05 11.18
CA THR A 119 10.92 3.89 12.38
C THR A 119 10.39 5.29 12.02
N PRO A 120 9.22 5.72 12.57
CA PRO A 120 8.75 7.10 12.44
C PRO A 120 9.71 8.11 13.06
N ILE A 121 9.85 9.27 12.41
CA ILE A 121 10.66 10.40 12.86
C ILE A 121 9.86 11.72 12.74
N PRO A 122 10.10 12.72 13.60
CA PRO A 122 11.04 12.69 14.74
C PRO A 122 10.49 11.93 15.95
N ASP A 123 9.17 11.72 16.05
CA ASP A 123 8.55 11.00 17.16
C ASP A 123 8.39 9.51 16.84
N ARG A 124 9.25 8.69 17.44
CA ARG A 124 9.22 7.23 17.31
C ARG A 124 7.95 6.59 17.85
N ARG A 125 7.09 7.28 18.60
CA ARG A 125 5.86 6.73 19.20
C ARG A 125 4.66 6.74 18.27
N VAL A 126 4.73 7.45 17.14
CA VAL A 126 3.64 7.54 16.17
C VAL A 126 3.26 6.15 15.65
N GLU A 127 1.99 5.77 15.72
CA GLU A 127 1.54 4.46 15.25
C GLU A 127 1.51 4.40 13.72
N ILE A 128 1.90 3.25 13.15
CA ILE A 128 1.90 2.97 11.71
C ILE A 128 1.43 1.54 11.46
N GLY A 129 0.87 1.29 10.27
CA GLY A 129 0.49 -0.05 9.84
C GLY A 129 -0.92 -0.48 10.22
N GLN A 130 -1.80 0.45 10.56
CA GLN A 130 -3.20 0.13 10.86
C GLN A 130 -3.89 -0.57 9.67
N ARG A 131 -4.81 -1.49 9.97
CA ARG A 131 -5.65 -2.21 8.98
C ARG A 131 -7.13 -2.20 9.38
N GLN A 132 -7.57 -1.14 10.06
CA GLN A 132 -8.97 -0.94 10.45
C GLN A 132 -9.81 -0.41 9.27
N GLY A 133 -9.27 0.56 8.51
CA GLY A 133 -9.94 1.15 7.36
C GLY A 133 -9.15 2.31 6.75
N MET A 134 -9.64 2.87 5.66
CA MET A 134 -9.03 4.04 5.01
C MET A 134 -9.00 5.25 5.94
N SER A 135 -7.89 5.97 5.94
CA SER A 135 -7.79 7.29 6.55
C SER A 135 -8.55 8.34 5.74
N ASN A 136 -8.78 9.51 6.33
CA ASN A 136 -9.34 10.66 5.60
C ASN A 136 -8.45 11.07 4.41
N THR A 137 -7.12 10.93 4.54
CA THR A 137 -6.18 11.24 3.47
C THR A 137 -6.27 10.25 2.32
N ASP A 138 -6.46 8.95 2.62
CA ASP A 138 -6.67 7.92 1.59
C ASP A 138 -7.90 8.24 0.74
N ILE A 139 -9.03 8.54 1.40
CA ILE A 139 -10.29 8.92 0.73
C ILE A 139 -10.11 10.19 -0.11
N LEU A 140 -9.47 11.22 0.46
CA LEU A 140 -9.19 12.47 -0.25
C LEU A 140 -8.33 12.24 -1.51
N ARG A 141 -7.33 11.37 -1.44
CA ARG A 141 -6.44 11.07 -2.57
C ARG A 141 -7.18 10.34 -3.69
N ILE A 142 -8.08 9.42 -3.35
CA ILE A 142 -8.99 8.77 -4.31
C ILE A 142 -9.85 9.83 -5.01
N ASN A 143 -10.54 10.68 -4.24
CA ASN A 143 -11.41 11.72 -4.80
C ASN A 143 -10.64 12.69 -5.71
N LYS A 144 -9.44 13.13 -5.28
CA LYS A 144 -8.56 13.97 -6.10
C LYS A 144 -8.11 13.30 -7.40
N LEU A 145 -7.81 12.00 -7.37
CA LEU A 145 -7.34 11.27 -8.56
C LEU A 145 -8.46 11.07 -9.59
N TYR A 146 -9.68 10.83 -9.11
CA TYR A 146 -10.84 10.48 -9.93
C TYR A 146 -11.85 11.61 -10.16
N GLY A 147 -11.64 12.79 -9.56
CA GLY A 147 -12.48 13.97 -9.76
C GLY A 147 -13.85 13.88 -9.09
N CYS A 148 -13.91 13.31 -7.88
CA CYS A 148 -15.13 13.16 -7.08
C CYS A 148 -15.27 14.23 -6.00
#